data_AF-A0AAQ3P833-F1
#
_entry.id   AF-A0AAQ3P833-F1
#
_cell.length_a   1.000
_cell.length_b   1.000
_cell.length_c   1.000
_cell.angle_alpha   90.00
_cell.angle_beta   90.00
_cell.angle_gamma   90.00
#
_symmetry.space_group_name_H-M   'P 1'
#
loop_
_entity.id
_entity.type
_entity.pdbx_description
1 polymer ?
#
loop_
_entity_poly.entity_id
_entity_poly.type
_entity_poly.pdbx_seq_one_letter_code
_entity_poly.pdbx_strand_id
1 'polypeptide(L)'
;MLSPFSPMPEIPVDFRAPPPSPVASGRRSTVTNDDVLTEFLEASLRVPDLVLPDKIFPKQKHLDAPPEVDFVSLCFHRDDALRNVVSDSLARIGCFQLLNHGIPSQLVDSAAEDAAGVFQVPHAKRAAATRSPEKPWGFEEYHAGEEEEEGSEEFVWCNEDELKSKMEGIWPIGYPNFRLHHKL
;
A
#
# COMPACT_ATOMS: atom_id res chain seq x y z
N MET A 1 65.62 -3.89 1.55
CA MET A 1 65.21 -2.58 2.09
C MET A 1 63.72 -2.63 2.33
N LEU A 2 63.33 -2.31 3.56
CA LEU A 2 61.94 -2.29 4.06
C LEU A 2 61.28 -0.96 3.66
N SER A 3 60.02 -1.02 3.26
CA SER A 3 59.00 -0.01 3.57
C SER A 3 57.97 -0.73 4.43
N PRO A 4 57.27 -0.12 5.42
CA PRO A 4 56.46 1.09 5.22
C PRO A 4 56.23 1.94 6.51
N PHE A 5 55.46 3.04 6.42
CA PHE A 5 54.52 3.45 7.48
C PHE A 5 53.54 4.50 6.90
N SER A 6 52.25 4.15 6.84
CA SER A 6 51.14 5.11 6.73
C SER A 6 50.55 5.35 8.12
N PRO A 7 50.07 6.56 8.45
CA PRO A 7 49.11 6.75 9.54
C PRO A 7 47.65 6.60 9.03
N MET A 8 46.91 5.70 9.68
CA MET A 8 45.44 5.71 9.82
C MET A 8 44.99 6.95 10.62
N PRO A 9 43.70 7.38 10.73
CA PRO A 9 42.44 6.61 10.66
C PRO A 9 41.33 7.38 9.89
N GLU A 10 40.11 6.89 9.67
CA GLU A 10 39.05 6.75 10.66
C GLU A 10 37.95 5.80 10.17
N ILE A 11 37.43 5.06 11.14
CA ILE A 11 36.46 3.99 11.07
C ILE A 11 35.06 4.62 10.91
N PRO A 12 34.33 4.33 9.83
CA PRO A 12 32.90 4.60 9.78
C PRO A 12 32.14 3.48 10.50
N VAL A 13 31.49 3.92 11.57
CA VAL A 13 30.26 3.46 12.23
C VAL A 13 29.59 2.19 11.68
N ASP A 14 29.32 1.28 12.63
CA ASP A 14 28.70 -0.04 12.50
C ASP A 14 27.22 0.05 12.08
N PHE A 15 26.94 -0.23 10.80
CA PHE A 15 25.59 -0.32 10.22
C PHE A 15 25.15 -1.79 10.15
N ARG A 16 25.10 -2.47 11.30
CA ARG A 16 24.72 -3.89 11.31
C ARG A 16 23.23 -4.05 11.03
N ALA A 17 22.95 -4.63 9.86
CA ALA A 17 21.72 -5.37 9.61
C ALA A 17 21.52 -6.45 10.70
N PRO A 18 20.26 -6.79 11.03
CA PRO A 18 19.94 -7.70 12.12
C PRO A 18 20.64 -9.05 11.93
N PRO A 19 21.06 -9.71 13.03
CA PRO A 19 21.81 -10.94 12.94
C PRO A 19 21.00 -12.03 12.21
N PRO A 20 21.62 -12.81 11.31
CA PRO A 20 20.92 -13.83 10.54
C PRO A 20 20.42 -14.96 11.45
N SER A 21 19.28 -15.55 11.07
CA SER A 21 18.66 -16.66 11.80
C SER A 21 19.59 -17.88 11.90
N PRO A 22 19.51 -18.67 12.99
CA PRO A 22 20.45 -19.77 13.23
C PRO A 22 20.37 -20.85 12.14
N VAL A 23 21.52 -21.17 11.56
CA VAL A 23 21.67 -22.30 10.62
C VAL A 23 21.62 -23.61 11.42
N ALA A 24 20.82 -24.57 10.95
CA ALA A 24 20.76 -25.91 11.52
C ALA A 24 22.17 -26.52 11.58
N SER A 25 22.67 -26.74 12.78
CA SER A 25 23.96 -27.39 13.02
C SER A 25 23.87 -28.85 12.60
N GLY A 26 24.10 -29.15 11.32
CA GLY A 26 23.89 -30.51 10.82
C GLY A 26 24.10 -30.72 9.33
N ARG A 27 25.28 -30.36 8.80
CA ARG A 27 26.04 -31.06 7.73
C ARG A 27 26.96 -30.03 7.06
N ARG A 28 28.28 -30.25 7.16
CA ARG A 28 29.26 -29.56 6.31
C ARG A 28 28.98 -29.95 4.85
N SER A 29 28.31 -29.09 4.09
CA SER A 29 28.34 -29.16 2.63
C SER A 29 29.71 -28.63 2.20
N THR A 30 30.70 -29.52 2.11
CA THR A 30 32.00 -29.18 1.54
C THR A 30 31.82 -28.98 0.04
N VAL A 31 31.67 -27.75 -0.40
CA VAL A 31 31.85 -27.42 -1.81
C VAL A 31 33.34 -27.58 -2.10
N THR A 32 33.69 -28.26 -3.19
CA THR A 32 35.05 -28.73 -3.48
C THR A 32 36.10 -27.62 -3.65
N ASN A 33 35.69 -26.35 -3.69
CA ASN A 33 36.55 -25.18 -3.83
C ASN A 33 36.11 -24.08 -2.85
N ASP A 34 36.06 -24.41 -1.56
CA ASP A 34 35.69 -23.48 -0.50
C ASP A 34 36.57 -22.23 -0.48
N ASP A 35 37.87 -22.38 -0.74
CA ASP A 35 38.83 -21.27 -0.80
C ASP A 35 38.53 -20.29 -1.93
N VAL A 36 38.16 -20.80 -3.11
CA VAL A 36 37.83 -19.97 -4.29
C VAL A 36 36.51 -19.24 -4.09
N LEU A 37 35.52 -19.92 -3.51
CA LEU A 37 34.24 -19.30 -3.17
C LEU A 37 34.42 -18.23 -2.10
N THR A 38 35.26 -18.49 -1.10
CA THR A 38 35.59 -17.55 -0.03
C THR A 38 36.29 -16.31 -0.59
N GLU A 39 37.32 -16.48 -1.42
CA GLU A 39 38.01 -15.37 -2.09
C GLU A 39 37.06 -14.57 -2.99
N PHE A 40 36.19 -15.24 -3.74
CA PHE A 40 35.20 -14.58 -4.60
C PHE A 40 34.19 -13.76 -3.79
N LEU A 41 33.70 -14.29 -2.67
CA LEU A 41 32.78 -13.58 -1.78
C LEU A 41 33.48 -12.39 -1.11
N GLU A 42 34.69 -12.57 -0.59
CA GLU A 42 35.49 -11.49 -0.02
C GLU A 42 35.76 -10.38 -1.04
N ALA A 43 36.04 -10.72 -2.30
CA ALA A 43 36.25 -9.75 -3.37
C ALA A 43 34.94 -9.08 -3.84
N SER A 44 33.81 -9.79 -3.79
CA SER A 44 32.50 -9.33 -4.30
C SER A 44 31.61 -8.63 -3.27
N LEU A 45 31.96 -8.70 -1.98
CA LEU A 45 31.26 -8.04 -0.87
C LEU A 45 31.37 -6.50 -0.86
N ARG A 46 31.95 -5.90 -1.91
CA ARG A 46 31.94 -4.46 -2.13
C ARG A 46 30.56 -4.03 -2.63
N VAL A 47 29.58 -4.03 -1.73
CA VAL A 47 28.31 -3.35 -1.96
C VAL A 47 28.59 -1.85 -1.88
N PRO A 48 28.39 -1.08 -2.96
CA PRO A 48 28.53 0.37 -2.89
C PRO A 48 27.52 0.92 -1.89
N ASP A 49 27.89 2.01 -1.22
CA ASP A 49 27.02 2.67 -0.25
C ASP A 49 25.77 3.16 -0.97
N LEU A 50 24.65 2.48 -0.74
CA LEU A 50 23.36 2.77 -1.36
C LEU A 50 22.74 3.95 -0.62
N VAL A 51 23.26 5.14 -0.89
CA VAL A 51 22.60 6.39 -0.51
C VAL A 51 21.42 6.56 -1.46
N LEU A 52 20.27 6.02 -1.05
CA LEU A 52 19.01 6.39 -1.67
C LEU A 52 18.83 7.89 -1.43
N PRO A 53 18.62 8.71 -2.47
CA PRO A 53 18.18 10.08 -2.27
C PRO A 53 16.96 10.06 -1.34
N ASP A 54 16.87 10.98 -0.38
CA ASP A 54 15.72 11.08 0.55
C ASP A 54 14.35 11.15 -0.17
N LYS A 55 14.34 11.36 -1.49
CA LYS A 55 13.17 11.58 -2.34
C LYS A 55 13.34 10.90 -3.70
N ILE A 56 13.37 9.57 -3.73
CA ILE A 56 13.26 8.81 -5.00
C ILE A 56 11.83 8.84 -5.54
N PHE A 57 10.84 9.05 -4.67
CA PHE A 57 9.49 9.31 -5.13
C PHE A 57 9.46 10.73 -5.71
N PRO A 58 9.29 10.90 -7.03
CA PRO A 58 9.03 12.22 -7.57
C PRO A 58 7.80 12.73 -6.82
N LYS A 59 7.95 13.81 -6.05
CA LYS A 59 6.81 14.60 -5.60
C LYS A 59 6.02 14.91 -6.86
N GLN A 60 4.93 14.19 -7.10
CA GLN A 60 4.18 14.28 -8.35
C GLN A 60 3.88 15.75 -8.55
N LYS A 61 4.48 16.34 -9.59
CA LYS A 61 4.12 17.68 -10.02
C LYS A 61 2.63 17.64 -10.26
N HIS A 62 1.90 18.53 -9.57
CA HIS A 62 0.45 18.70 -9.65
C HIS A 62 -0.08 18.17 -10.98
N LEU A 63 -0.64 16.97 -10.96
CA LEU A 63 -1.28 16.40 -12.13
C LEU A 63 -2.39 17.39 -12.50
N ASP A 64 -2.47 17.72 -13.79
CA ASP A 64 -3.63 18.44 -14.31
C ASP A 64 -4.91 17.74 -13.83
N ALA A 65 -5.94 18.51 -13.48
CA ALA A 65 -7.18 17.94 -12.98
C ALA A 65 -7.70 16.86 -13.96
N PRO A 66 -8.11 15.67 -13.48
CA PRO A 66 -8.60 14.63 -14.37
C PRO A 66 -9.82 15.14 -15.16
N PRO A 67 -9.88 14.88 -16.47
CA PRO A 67 -10.97 15.36 -17.32
C PRO A 67 -12.30 14.76 -16.88
N GLU A 68 -13.36 15.55 -17.05
CA GLU A 68 -14.74 15.13 -16.86
C GLU A 68 -15.27 14.46 -18.13
N VAL A 69 -15.86 13.27 -17.96
CA VAL A 69 -16.35 12.43 -19.05
C VAL A 69 -17.81 12.13 -18.81
N ASP A 70 -18.67 12.54 -19.74
CA ASP A 70 -20.08 12.24 -19.68
C ASP A 70 -20.35 10.76 -20.04
N PHE A 71 -20.94 10.00 -19.11
CA PHE A 71 -21.23 8.57 -19.29
C PHE A 71 -22.18 8.31 -20.47
N VAL A 72 -23.20 9.15 -20.63
CA VAL A 72 -24.20 8.98 -21.68
C VAL A 72 -23.56 9.12 -23.06
N SER A 73 -22.73 10.15 -23.22
CA SER A 73 -21.93 10.43 -24.42
C SER A 73 -20.93 9.31 -24.68
N LEU A 74 -20.28 8.78 -23.65
CA LEU A 74 -19.31 7.69 -23.80
C LEU A 74 -19.94 6.37 -24.26
N CYS A 75 -21.09 6.02 -23.69
CA CYS A 75 -21.72 4.70 -23.91
C CYS A 75 -22.69 4.68 -25.09
N PHE A 76 -23.46 5.74 -25.31
CA PHE A 76 -24.57 5.73 -26.27
C PHE A 76 -24.28 6.56 -27.51
N HIS A 77 -23.35 7.52 -27.43
CA HIS A 77 -22.90 8.27 -28.58
C HIS A 77 -21.54 7.70 -29.04
N ARG A 78 -21.40 7.42 -30.34
CA ARG A 78 -20.11 6.97 -30.91
C ARG A 78 -19.19 8.18 -31.09
N ASP A 79 -18.86 8.85 -29.99
CA ASP A 79 -17.95 9.98 -29.99
C ASP A 79 -16.50 9.47 -29.90
N ASP A 80 -15.85 9.35 -31.05
CA ASP A 80 -14.44 8.95 -31.13
C ASP A 80 -13.51 9.97 -30.48
N ALA A 81 -13.88 11.26 -30.45
CA ALA A 81 -13.07 12.28 -29.79
C ALA A 81 -13.09 12.08 -28.26
N LEU A 82 -14.26 11.77 -27.69
CA LEU A 82 -14.38 11.47 -26.26
C LEU A 82 -13.59 10.20 -25.87
N ARG A 83 -13.59 9.18 -26.73
CA ARG A 83 -12.78 7.96 -26.52
C ARG A 83 -11.28 8.26 -26.52
N ASN A 84 -10.83 9.14 -27.41
CA ASN A 84 -9.44 9.60 -27.42
C ASN A 84 -9.10 10.36 -26.14
N VAL A 85 -9.99 11.25 -25.66
CA VAL A 85 -9.81 11.93 -24.37
C VAL A 85 -9.66 10.95 -23.21
N VAL A 86 -10.51 9.92 -23.13
CA VAL A 86 -10.40 8.87 -22.10
C VAL A 86 -9.07 8.13 -22.21
N SER A 87 -8.70 7.70 -23.42
CA SER A 87 -7.45 6.97 -23.66
C SER A 87 -6.22 7.80 -23.28
N ASP A 88 -6.19 9.06 -23.70
CA ASP A 88 -5.10 9.99 -23.40
C ASP A 88 -5.04 10.29 -21.89
N SER A 89 -6.19 10.42 -21.22
CA SER A 89 -6.24 10.61 -19.78
C SER A 89 -5.69 9.41 -19.02
N LEU A 90 -6.04 8.19 -19.41
CA LEU A 90 -5.51 6.97 -18.81
C LEU A 90 -4.00 6.83 -19.03
N ALA A 91 -3.49 7.21 -20.21
CA ALA A 91 -2.06 7.15 -20.52
C ALA A 91 -1.24 8.19 -19.75
N ARG A 92 -1.80 9.38 -19.49
CA ARG A 92 -1.05 10.54 -19.01
C ARG A 92 -1.29 10.87 -17.53
N ILE A 93 -2.53 10.71 -17.06
CA ILE A 93 -2.97 11.00 -15.69
C ILE A 93 -3.26 9.71 -14.92
N GLY A 94 -3.81 8.69 -15.60
CA GLY A 94 -4.18 7.40 -15.02
C GLY A 94 -5.64 7.32 -14.54
N CYS A 95 -6.39 8.41 -14.59
CA CYS A 95 -7.80 8.46 -14.20
C CYS A 95 -8.58 9.53 -14.96
N PHE A 96 -9.90 9.55 -14.78
CA PHE A 96 -10.82 10.58 -15.26
C PHE A 96 -12.05 10.60 -14.32
N GLN A 97 -12.83 11.67 -14.37
CA GLN A 97 -14.06 11.80 -13.59
C GLN A 97 -15.25 11.44 -14.47
N LEU A 98 -16.09 10.50 -14.03
CA LEU A 98 -17.28 10.10 -14.77
C LEU A 98 -18.51 10.89 -14.29
N LEU A 99 -19.19 11.56 -15.21
CA LEU A 99 -20.42 12.32 -14.96
C LEU A 99 -21.63 11.59 -15.52
N ASN A 100 -22.82 11.94 -15.00
CA ASN A 100 -24.10 11.40 -15.47
C ASN A 100 -24.13 9.86 -15.54
N HIS A 101 -23.44 9.22 -14.61
CA HIS A 101 -23.33 7.76 -14.47
C HIS A 101 -24.66 7.08 -14.10
N GLY A 102 -25.74 7.85 -13.87
CA GLY A 102 -27.08 7.33 -13.61
C GLY A 102 -27.32 6.79 -12.20
N ILE A 103 -26.33 6.92 -11.30
CA ILE A 103 -26.50 6.57 -9.88
C ILE A 103 -27.24 7.73 -9.19
N PRO A 104 -28.41 7.49 -8.56
CA PRO A 104 -29.15 8.53 -7.85
C PRO A 104 -28.30 9.18 -6.75
N SER A 105 -28.32 10.51 -6.64
CA SER A 105 -27.57 11.23 -5.60
C SER A 105 -27.97 10.79 -4.19
N GLN A 106 -29.27 10.60 -3.94
CA GLN A 106 -29.80 10.12 -2.67
C GLN A 106 -29.20 8.78 -2.23
N LEU A 107 -28.87 7.91 -3.19
CA LEU A 107 -28.25 6.63 -2.92
C LEU A 107 -26.78 6.80 -2.51
N VAL A 108 -26.06 7.71 -3.17
CA VAL A 108 -24.68 8.06 -2.82
C VAL A 108 -24.62 8.68 -1.43
N ASP A 109 -25.50 9.63 -1.14
CA ASP A 109 -25.58 10.31 0.15
C ASP A 109 -25.91 9.31 1.27
N SER A 110 -26.92 8.46 1.08
CA SER A 110 -27.29 7.41 2.03
C SER A 110 -26.15 6.42 2.28
N ALA A 111 -25.44 5.99 1.22
CA ALA A 111 -24.31 5.09 1.34
C ALA A 111 -23.14 5.75 2.11
N ALA A 112 -22.90 7.05 1.90
CA ALA A 112 -21.88 7.80 2.62
C ALA A 112 -22.24 7.96 4.11
N GLU A 113 -23.50 8.23 4.43
CA GLU A 113 -23.99 8.31 5.82
C GLU A 113 -23.85 6.96 6.54
N ASP A 114 -24.27 5.87 5.90
CA ASP A 114 -24.13 4.52 6.46
C ASP A 114 -22.66 4.11 6.63
N ALA A 115 -21.80 4.46 5.67
CA ALA A 115 -20.36 4.22 5.75
C ALA A 115 -19.72 5.00 6.91
N ALA A 116 -20.12 6.26 7.12
CA ALA A 116 -19.66 7.05 8.26
C ALA A 116 -20.02 6.37 9.59
N GLY A 117 -21.19 5.73 9.68
CA GLY A 117 -21.60 4.94 10.85
C GLY A 117 -20.67 3.76 11.17
N VAL A 118 -20.05 3.14 10.17
CA VAL A 118 -19.08 2.04 10.36
C VAL A 118 -17.85 2.50 11.14
N PHE A 119 -17.35 3.71 10.85
CA PHE A 119 -16.19 4.29 11.54
C PHE A 119 -16.52 4.83 12.94
N GLN A 120 -17.80 5.08 13.24
CA GLN A 120 -18.23 5.50 14.57
C GLN A 120 -18.29 4.35 15.59
N VAL A 121 -18.15 3.09 15.15
CA VAL A 121 -18.12 1.95 16.06
C VAL A 121 -16.88 2.06 16.96
N PRO A 122 -16.99 1.92 18.30
CA PRO A 122 -15.83 2.03 19.18
C PRO A 122 -14.71 1.03 18.83
N HIS A 123 -13.45 1.48 18.82
CA HIS A 123 -12.28 0.65 18.47
C HIS A 123 -12.24 -0.68 19.24
N ALA A 124 -12.53 -0.66 20.55
CA ALA A 124 -12.58 -1.86 21.39
C ALA A 124 -13.60 -2.91 20.91
N LYS A 125 -14.68 -2.49 20.25
CA LYS A 125 -15.68 -3.41 19.68
C LYS A 125 -15.29 -3.90 18.29
N ARG A 126 -14.50 -3.10 17.55
CA ARG A 126 -14.02 -3.44 16.21
C ARG A 126 -12.85 -4.42 16.20
N ALA A 127 -12.17 -4.65 17.33
CA ALA A 127 -11.02 -5.56 17.43
C ALA A 127 -11.28 -6.98 16.85
N ALA A 128 -12.49 -7.51 17.00
CA ALA A 128 -12.85 -8.82 16.45
C ALA A 128 -12.99 -8.82 14.91
N ALA A 129 -13.21 -7.65 14.32
CA ALA A 129 -13.34 -7.38 12.89
C ALA A 129 -12.11 -6.66 12.31
N THR A 130 -11.01 -6.53 13.05
CA THR A 130 -9.74 -6.03 12.53
C THR A 130 -9.12 -7.05 11.60
N ARG A 131 -8.56 -6.59 10.48
CA ARG A 131 -7.89 -7.44 9.50
C ARG A 131 -6.53 -7.93 10.02
N SER A 132 -6.05 -9.05 9.50
CA SER A 132 -4.69 -9.57 9.72
C SER A 132 -4.16 -10.15 8.40
N PRO A 133 -2.86 -10.52 8.31
CA PRO A 133 -2.33 -11.19 7.11
C PRO A 133 -3.12 -12.44 6.70
N GLU A 134 -3.70 -13.16 7.67
CA GLU A 134 -4.53 -14.35 7.46
C GLU A 134 -6.02 -14.02 7.25
N LYS A 135 -6.45 -12.81 7.62
CA LYS A 135 -7.83 -12.30 7.54
C LYS A 135 -7.83 -10.98 6.79
N PRO A 136 -7.83 -11.00 5.44
CA PRO A 136 -7.61 -9.79 4.65
C PRO A 136 -8.77 -8.78 4.72
N TRP A 137 -9.91 -9.14 5.31
CA TRP A 137 -11.13 -8.32 5.38
C TRP A 137 -11.36 -7.83 6.79
N GLY A 138 -11.64 -6.55 6.95
CA GLY A 138 -11.78 -5.92 8.26
C GLY A 138 -11.26 -4.50 8.35
N PHE A 139 -11.26 -3.98 9.57
CA PHE A 139 -10.69 -2.68 9.92
C PHE A 139 -9.16 -2.71 9.82
N GLU A 140 -8.58 -1.62 9.34
CA GLU A 140 -7.15 -1.35 9.30
C GLU A 140 -6.91 0.10 9.70
N GLU A 141 -5.98 0.32 10.61
CA GLU A 141 -5.58 1.66 11.06
C GLU A 141 -4.13 1.87 10.65
N TYR A 142 -3.91 2.93 9.89
CA TYR A 142 -2.58 3.35 9.48
C TYR A 142 -2.16 4.52 10.36
N HIS A 143 -1.12 4.29 11.17
CA HIS A 143 -0.44 5.35 11.90
C HIS A 143 0.76 5.78 11.08
N ALA A 144 0.69 6.98 10.52
CA ALA A 144 1.86 7.60 9.90
C ALA A 144 2.99 7.70 10.95
N GLY A 145 4.23 7.41 10.54
CA GLY A 145 5.39 7.51 11.42
C GLY A 145 5.60 8.93 11.92
N GLU A 146 6.40 9.11 12.97
CA GLU A 146 6.63 10.40 13.67
C GLU A 146 7.07 11.58 12.78
N GLU A 147 7.42 11.35 11.51
CA GLU A 147 7.87 12.34 10.53
C GLU A 147 6.78 12.83 9.56
N GLU A 148 5.62 12.15 9.51
CA GLU A 148 4.49 12.59 8.69
C GLU A 148 3.49 13.36 9.58
N GLU A 149 3.30 14.64 9.25
CA GLU A 149 2.35 15.55 9.91
C GLU A 149 0.87 15.17 9.63
N GLU A 150 0.64 14.06 8.93
CA GLU A 150 -0.65 13.58 8.47
C GLU A 150 -1.23 12.57 9.47
N GLY A 151 -2.48 12.82 9.87
CA GLY A 151 -3.16 12.09 10.93
C GLY A 151 -3.33 10.58 10.65
N SER A 152 -3.83 9.86 11.65
CA SER A 152 -4.20 8.45 11.50
C SER A 152 -5.29 8.28 10.45
N GLU A 153 -5.07 7.39 9.48
CA GLU A 153 -6.08 7.00 8.49
C GLU A 153 -6.73 5.67 8.90
N GLU A 154 -8.05 5.56 8.74
CA GLU A 154 -8.80 4.33 9.00
C GLU A 154 -9.40 3.78 7.70
N PHE A 155 -9.26 2.48 7.49
CA PHE A 155 -9.81 1.75 6.34
C PHE A 155 -10.70 0.59 6.79
N VAL A 156 -11.68 0.24 5.96
CA VAL A 156 -12.50 -0.98 6.12
C VAL A 156 -12.53 -1.74 4.81
N TRP A 157 -12.00 -2.96 4.86
CA TRP A 157 -11.97 -3.87 3.72
C TRP A 157 -13.14 -4.83 3.80
N CYS A 158 -14.12 -4.65 2.92
CA CYS A 158 -15.36 -5.44 2.91
C CYS A 158 -15.27 -6.65 1.97
N ASN A 159 -15.68 -7.83 2.46
CA ASN A 159 -16.14 -8.95 1.63
C ASN A 159 -17.58 -9.31 1.99
N GLU A 160 -18.24 -10.10 1.13
CA GLU A 160 -19.67 -10.37 1.26
C GLU A 160 -20.06 -11.19 2.51
N ASP A 161 -19.18 -12.10 2.98
CA ASP A 161 -19.53 -13.10 4.00
C ASP A 161 -18.81 -12.97 5.35
N GLU A 162 -17.49 -12.74 5.36
CA GLU A 162 -16.69 -12.81 6.59
C GLU A 162 -16.84 -11.56 7.46
N LEU A 163 -16.66 -10.37 6.86
CA LEU A 163 -16.85 -9.12 7.57
C LEU A 163 -18.31 -8.96 8.00
N LYS A 164 -19.23 -9.39 7.13
CA LYS A 164 -20.66 -9.33 7.37
C LYS A 164 -21.07 -10.03 8.67
N SER A 165 -20.66 -11.28 8.84
CA SER A 165 -21.04 -12.05 10.04
C SER A 165 -20.51 -11.41 11.33
N LYS A 166 -19.34 -10.76 11.28
CA LYS A 166 -18.77 -10.05 12.44
C LYS A 166 -19.51 -8.74 12.72
N MET A 167 -19.80 -7.96 11.68
CA MET A 167 -20.45 -6.66 11.81
C MET A 167 -21.93 -6.77 12.21
N GLU A 168 -22.63 -7.83 11.84
CA GLU A 168 -23.97 -8.13 12.38
C GLU A 168 -23.95 -8.31 13.91
N GLY A 169 -22.85 -8.81 14.49
CA GLY A 169 -22.68 -8.89 15.94
C GLY A 169 -22.20 -7.59 16.60
N ILE A 170 -21.42 -6.78 15.89
CA ILE A 170 -20.79 -5.56 16.43
C ILE A 170 -21.71 -4.34 16.32
N TRP A 171 -22.44 -4.22 15.21
CA TRP A 171 -23.32 -3.10 14.89
C TRP A 171 -24.65 -3.58 14.27
N PRO A 172 -25.46 -4.35 15.02
CA PRO A 172 -26.63 -5.05 14.50
C PRO A 172 -27.73 -4.16 13.91
N ILE A 173 -27.81 -2.90 14.35
CA ILE A 173 -28.88 -1.98 13.97
C ILE A 173 -28.53 -1.21 12.69
N GLY A 174 -27.29 -0.74 12.55
CA GLY A 174 -26.90 0.09 11.40
C GLY A 174 -26.18 -0.67 10.29
N TYR A 175 -25.53 -1.81 10.59
CA TYR A 175 -24.86 -2.60 9.57
C TYR A 175 -25.78 -3.15 8.47
N PRO A 176 -27.06 -3.53 8.75
CA PRO A 176 -27.99 -3.94 7.69
C PRO A 176 -28.23 -2.86 6.63
N ASN A 177 -28.24 -1.58 7.01
CA ASN A 177 -28.43 -0.46 6.06
C ASN A 177 -27.18 -0.30 5.18
N PHE A 178 -26.00 -0.26 5.82
CA PHE A 178 -24.71 -0.25 5.12
C PHE A 178 -24.58 -1.39 4.09
N ARG A 179 -25.01 -2.60 4.47
CA ARG A 179 -25.00 -3.77 3.58
C ARG A 179 -25.94 -3.63 2.38
N LEU A 180 -27.08 -2.96 2.53
CA LEU A 180 -28.07 -2.82 1.46
C LEU A 180 -27.48 -2.08 0.24
N HIS A 181 -26.62 -1.10 0.50
CA HIS A 181 -25.98 -0.28 -0.53
C HIS A 181 -24.81 -0.99 -1.26
N HIS A 182 -24.28 -2.07 -0.70
CA HIS A 182 -23.15 -2.83 -1.28
C HIS A 182 -23.60 -3.94 -2.27
N LYS A 183 -24.88 -4.02 -2.59
CA LYS A 183 -25.46 -5.01 -3.53
C LYS A 183 -25.81 -4.44 -4.91
N LEU A 184 -25.41 -3.21 -5.19
CA LEU A 184 -25.64 -2.53 -6.47
C LEU A 184 -24.54 -2.83 -7.48
#